data_AF-A0A3L7UQ21-F1
#
_entry.id   AF-A0A3L7UQ21-F1
#
_cell.length_a   1.000
_cell.length_b   1.000
_cell.length_c   1.000
_cell.angle_alpha   90.00
_cell.angle_beta   90.00
_cell.angle_gamma   90.00
#
_symmetry.space_group_name_H-M   'P 1'
#
loop_
_entity.id
_entity.type
_entity.pdbx_description
1 polymer ?
#
loop_
_entity_poly.entity_id
_entity_poly.type
_entity_poly.pdbx_seq_one_letter_code
_entity_poly.pdbx_strand_id
1 'polypeptide(L)'
;SPVMMRAARKELGLAAADTTMIGDTMDTDILGGVQLGYRTILVLSGSTSRDDLKDFAYRPDLVVDSIADLLDPTPAIQRFLNDDLPAESLVAG
;
A
#
# COMPACT_ATOMS: atom_id res chain seq x y z
N SER A 1 -9.80 3.59 -9.88
CA SER A 1 -9.89 2.88 -11.18
C SER A 1 -8.51 2.36 -11.59
N PRO A 2 -8.36 1.05 -11.86
CA PRO A 2 -7.08 0.43 -12.23
C PRO A 2 -6.42 1.06 -13.47
N VAL A 3 -7.22 1.61 -14.38
CA VAL A 3 -6.69 2.32 -15.56
C VAL A 3 -5.90 3.57 -15.16
N MET A 4 -6.42 4.37 -14.22
CA MET A 4 -5.75 5.56 -13.71
C MET A 4 -4.47 5.20 -12.97
N MET A 5 -4.52 4.18 -12.10
CA MET A 5 -3.39 3.72 -11.31
C MET A 5 -2.25 3.17 -12.18
N ARG A 6 -2.59 2.44 -13.26
CA ARG A 6 -1.61 1.97 -14.24
C ARG A 6 -0.98 3.13 -15.03
N ALA A 7 -1.78 4.13 -15.41
CA ALA A 7 -1.28 5.31 -16.11
C ALA A 7 -0.30 6.10 -15.23
N ALA A 8 -0.65 6.33 -13.96
CA ALA A 8 0.22 7.00 -12.99
C ALA A 8 1.55 6.25 -12.81
N ARG A 9 1.52 4.93 -12.60
CA ARG A 9 2.76 4.12 -12.49
C ARG A 9 3.62 4.23 -13.75
N LYS A 10 3.00 4.17 -14.93
CA LYS A 10 3.72 4.28 -16.21
C LYS A 10 4.39 5.64 -16.38
N GLU A 11 3.70 6.72 -15.97
CA GLU A 11 4.26 8.07 -15.99
C GLU A 11 5.49 8.20 -15.08
N LEU A 12 5.46 7.53 -13.92
CA LEU A 12 6.58 7.49 -12.97
C LEU A 12 7.70 6.51 -13.36
N GLY A 13 7.52 5.71 -14.42
CA GLY A 13 8.53 4.74 -14.87
C GLY A 13 8.79 3.58 -13.91
N LEU A 14 7.89 3.31 -12.96
CA LEU A 14 8.07 2.29 -11.91
C LEU A 14 7.59 0.91 -12.34
N ALA A 15 8.22 -0.14 -11.81
CA ALA A 15 7.68 -1.50 -11.89
C ALA A 15 6.53 -1.68 -10.88
N ALA A 16 5.67 -2.68 -11.10
CA ALA A 16 4.61 -3.00 -10.14
C ALA A 16 5.18 -3.39 -8.77
N ALA A 17 6.30 -4.12 -8.75
CA ALA A 17 7.00 -4.52 -7.53
C ALA A 17 7.56 -3.33 -6.74
N ASP A 18 7.90 -2.24 -7.43
CA ASP A 18 8.42 -1.01 -6.80
C ASP A 18 7.30 -0.03 -6.43
N THR A 19 6.04 -0.46 -6.48
CA THR A 19 4.86 0.40 -6.27
C THR A 19 4.00 -0.12 -5.13
N THR A 20 3.76 0.75 -4.15
CA THR A 20 2.79 0.50 -3.07
C THR A 20 1.58 1.42 -3.24
N MET A 21 0.39 0.84 -3.24
CA MET A 21 -0.89 1.55 -3.17
C MET A 21 -1.27 1.78 -1.71
N ILE A 22 -1.53 3.04 -1.35
CA ILE A 22 -2.02 3.43 -0.02
C ILE A 22 -3.39 4.07 -0.21
N GLY A 23 -4.41 3.57 0.49
CA GLY A 23 -5.77 4.09 0.38
C GLY A 23 -6.65 3.70 1.55
N ASP A 24 -7.88 4.22 1.57
CA ASP A 24 -8.84 4.04 2.66
C ASP A 24 -10.08 3.23 2.25
N THR A 25 -10.20 2.82 0.99
CA THR A 25 -11.30 2.00 0.47
C THR A 25 -10.83 0.62 0.00
N MET A 26 -11.54 -0.43 0.41
CA MET A 26 -11.24 -1.80 -0.02
C MET A 26 -11.55 -2.03 -1.50
N ASP A 27 -12.72 -1.60 -1.96
CA ASP A 27 -13.28 -1.87 -3.28
C ASP A 27 -12.68 -1.03 -4.41
N THR A 28 -12.03 0.10 -4.10
CA THR A 28 -11.37 0.93 -5.11
C THR A 28 -9.86 0.94 -4.99
N ASP A 29 -9.30 1.27 -3.81
CA ASP A 29 -7.85 1.40 -3.65
C ASP A 29 -7.18 0.05 -3.55
N ILE A 30 -7.60 -0.77 -2.57
CA ILE A 30 -6.99 -2.07 -2.32
C ILE A 30 -7.26 -3.03 -3.49
N LEU A 31 -8.49 -3.11 -3.97
CA LEU A 31 -8.82 -3.93 -5.14
C LEU A 31 -8.03 -3.49 -6.37
N GLY A 32 -7.88 -2.18 -6.58
CA GLY A 32 -7.11 -1.63 -7.69
C GLY A 32 -5.63 -1.98 -7.61
N GLY A 33 -5.02 -1.86 -6.43
CA GLY A 33 -3.65 -2.26 -6.17
C GLY A 33 -3.42 -3.76 -6.40
N VAL A 34 -4.29 -4.60 -5.83
CA VAL A 34 -4.24 -6.06 -6.00
C VAL A 34 -4.33 -6.47 -7.47
N GLN A 35 -5.27 -5.88 -8.24
CA GLN A 35 -5.43 -6.18 -9.67
C GLN A 35 -4.22 -5.80 -10.53
N LEU A 36 -3.41 -4.86 -10.06
CA LEU A 36 -2.20 -4.39 -10.77
C LEU A 36 -0.93 -5.05 -10.23
N GLY A 37 -1.04 -5.92 -9.23
CA GLY A 37 0.10 -6.56 -8.57
C GLY A 37 0.95 -5.58 -7.76
N TYR A 38 0.33 -4.51 -7.24
CA TYR A 38 0.99 -3.58 -6.32
C TYR A 38 0.88 -4.13 -4.91
N ARG A 39 1.84 -3.77 -4.07
CA ARG A 39 1.69 -3.91 -2.61
C ARG A 39 0.63 -2.93 -2.12
N THR A 40 -0.09 -3.26 -1.06
CA THR A 40 -1.26 -2.50 -0.62
C THR A 40 -1.24 -2.21 0.88
N ILE A 41 -1.51 -0.95 1.24
CA ILE A 41 -1.66 -0.50 2.61
C ILE A 41 -3.05 0.14 2.76
N LEU A 42 -3.85 -0.38 3.68
CA LEU A 42 -5.12 0.21 4.07
C LEU A 42 -4.92 1.13 5.28
N VAL A 43 -5.37 2.38 5.19
CA VAL A 43 -5.46 3.31 6.33
C VAL A 43 -6.89 3.35 6.85
N LEU A 44 -7.09 3.14 8.16
CA LEU A 44 -8.43 3.09 8.78
C LEU A 44 -8.97 4.46 9.20
N SER A 45 -8.20 5.54 9.00
CA SER A 45 -8.62 6.91 9.31
C SER A 45 -9.66 7.48 8.34
N GLY A 46 -9.95 6.76 7.24
CA GLY A 46 -10.89 7.17 6.20
C GLY A 46 -12.18 6.35 6.21
N SER A 47 -12.52 5.77 5.05
CA SER A 47 -13.83 5.19 4.78
C SER A 47 -14.03 3.76 5.31
N THR A 48 -13.01 2.91 5.20
CA THR A 48 -13.09 1.50 5.62
C THR A 48 -12.76 1.35 7.10
N SER A 49 -13.60 0.62 7.83
CA SER A 49 -13.34 0.19 9.20
C SER A 49 -12.71 -1.21 9.24
N ARG A 50 -12.13 -1.55 10.40
CA ARG A 50 -11.53 -2.88 10.62
C ARG A 50 -12.55 -4.02 10.53
N ASP A 51 -13.82 -3.75 10.82
CA ASP A 51 -14.87 -4.77 10.76
C ASP A 51 -15.32 -5.09 9.33
N ASP A 52 -15.27 -4.11 8.41
CA ASP A 52 -15.67 -4.27 7.00
C ASP A 52 -14.76 -5.25 6.26
N LEU A 53 -13.51 -5.37 6.73
CA LEU A 53 -12.52 -6.29 6.19
C LEU A 53 -13.06 -7.74 6.07
N LYS A 54 -13.96 -8.18 6.95
CA LYS A 54 -14.51 -9.55 6.91
C LYS A 54 -15.38 -9.83 5.68
N ASP A 55 -15.87 -8.79 5.02
CA ASP A 55 -16.80 -8.89 3.89
C ASP A 55 -16.08 -9.02 2.54
N PHE A 56 -14.74 -8.95 2.53
CA PHE A 56 -13.91 -9.04 1.33
C PHE A 56 -13.12 -10.34 1.26
N ALA A 57 -13.08 -10.94 0.07
CA ALA A 57 -12.34 -12.18 -0.21
C ALA A 57 -10.82 -11.97 -0.41
N TYR A 58 -10.37 -10.72 -0.43
CA TYR A 58 -8.97 -10.30 -0.53
C TYR A 58 -8.60 -9.43 0.67
N ARG A 59 -7.30 -9.29 0.92
CA ARG A 59 -6.76 -8.55 2.05
C ARG A 59 -5.72 -7.53 1.58
N PRO A 60 -5.63 -6.36 2.22
CA PRO A 60 -4.45 -5.52 2.08
C PRO A 60 -3.23 -6.21 2.70
N ASP A 61 -2.04 -5.87 2.23
CA ASP A 61 -0.78 -6.42 2.77
C ASP A 61 -0.45 -5.86 4.15
N LEU A 62 -0.83 -4.60 4.41
CA LEU A 62 -0.72 -3.95 5.71
C LEU A 62 -1.98 -3.13 6.01
N VAL A 63 -2.40 -3.13 7.29
CA VAL A 63 -3.47 -2.25 7.80
C VAL A 63 -2.89 -1.39 8.90
N VAL A 64 -3.02 -0.07 8.78
CA VAL A 64 -2.61 0.92 9.78
C VAL A 64 -3.79 1.80 10.17
N ASP A 65 -3.74 2.43 11.34
CA ASP A 65 -4.85 3.25 11.81
C ASP A 65 -4.85 4.62 11.13
N SER A 66 -3.68 5.15 10.78
CA SER A 66 -3.52 6.42 10.06
C SER A 66 -2.29 6.42 9.16
N ILE A 67 -2.26 7.31 8.16
CA ILE A 67 -1.05 7.58 7.38
C ILE A 67 0.12 8.06 8.26
N ALA A 68 -0.17 8.65 9.43
CA ALA A 68 0.83 9.05 10.40
C ALA A 68 1.71 7.87 10.88
N ASP A 69 1.14 6.65 10.91
CA ASP A 69 1.86 5.44 11.31
C ASP A 69 2.95 5.04 10.30
N LEU A 70 2.94 5.61 9.09
CA LEU A 70 3.98 5.42 8.09
C LEU A 70 5.10 6.46 8.19
N LEU A 71 4.85 7.59 8.87
CA LEU A 71 5.81 8.67 9.09
C LEU A 71 6.64 8.45 10.35
N ASP A 72 6.02 7.87 11.39
CA ASP A 72 6.68 7.42 12.62
C ASP A 72 6.40 5.92 12.83
N PRO A 73 7.02 5.04 12.02
CA PRO A 73 6.66 3.64 11.98
C PRO A 73 7.15 2.89 13.21
N THR A 74 6.26 2.07 13.76
CA THR A 74 6.67 1.01 14.68
C THR A 74 7.68 0.08 14.01
N PRO A 75 8.53 -0.66 14.76
CA PRO A 75 9.49 -1.57 14.16
C PRO A 75 8.86 -2.62 13.22
N ALA A 76 7.62 -3.03 13.47
CA ALA A 76 6.88 -3.94 12.61
C ALA A 76 6.52 -3.30 11.25
N ILE A 77 6.01 -2.07 11.28
CA ILE A 77 5.69 -1.31 10.05
C ILE A 77 6.98 -1.01 9.29
N GLN A 78 8.05 -0.60 9.98
CA GLN A 78 9.34 -0.33 9.35
C GLN A 78 9.89 -1.56 8.63
N ARG A 79 9.79 -2.75 9.24
CA ARG A 79 10.19 -3.99 8.59
C ARG A 79 9.39 -4.24 7.32
N PHE A 80 8.07 -4.11 7.39
CA PHE A 80 7.20 -4.23 6.22
C PHE A 80 7.65 -3.28 5.11
N LEU A 81 7.85 -2.00 5.41
CA LEU A 81 8.28 -0.99 4.43
C LEU A 81 9.66 -1.29 3.82
N ASN A 82 10.56 -1.89 4.59
CA ASN A 82 11.91 -2.20 4.15
C ASN A 82 12.01 -3.50 3.32
N ASP A 83 11.05 -4.41 3.41
CA ASP A 83 11.11 -5.71 2.75
C ASP A 83 11.15 -5.61 1.19
N ASP A 84 10.81 -4.43 0.61
CA ASP A 84 10.90 -4.16 -0.84
C ASP A 84 12.09 -3.29 -1.25
N LEU A 85 12.84 -2.70 -0.30
CA LEU A 85 14.01 -1.90 -0.65
C LEU A 85 15.18 -2.83 -0.97
N PRO A 86 15.80 -2.76 -2.16
CA PRO A 86 17.06 -3.46 -2.38
C PRO A 86 18.06 -2.96 -1.33
N ALA A 87 18.87 -3.87 -0.78
CA ALA A 87 19.80 -3.59 0.32
C ALA A 87 20.73 -2.37 0.05
N GLU A 88 20.89 -1.98 -1.21
CA GLU A 88 21.70 -0.86 -1.67
C GLU A 88 21.03 0.52 -1.47
N SER A 89 19.71 0.60 -1.30
CA SER A 89 18.98 1.87 -1.10
C SER A 89 19.12 2.46 0.31
N LEU A 90 19.72 1.74 1.26
CA LEU A 90 19.99 2.22 2.62
C LEU A 90 21.33 2.99 2.74
N VAL A 91 22.08 3.14 1.65
CA VAL A 91 23.31 3.94 1.62
C VAL A 91 23.05 5.26 0.89
N ALA A 92 22.38 6.17 1.57
CA ALA A 92 22.38 7.58 1.21
C ALA A 92 22.81 8.39 2.43
N GLY A 93 24.11 8.73 2.47
CA GLY A 93 24.71 9.87 3.18
C GLY A 93 24.49 9.97 4.68
#